data_AF-A0A8D0DAA3-F1
#
_entry.id   AF-A0A8D0DAA3-F1
#
_cell.length_a   1.000
_cell.length_b   1.000
_cell.length_c   1.000
_cell.angle_alpha   90.00
_cell.angle_beta   90.00
_cell.angle_gamma   90.00
#
_symmetry.space_group_name_H-M   'P 1'
#
loop_
_entity.id
_entity.type
_entity.pdbx_description
1 polymer ?
#
loop_
_entity_poly.entity_id
_entity_poly.type
_entity_poly.pdbx_seq_one_letter_code
_entity_poly.pdbx_strand_id
1 'polypeptide(L)'
;SYNLAVARVQNPTCRDRMAAAHWDERQAYEELLYWDSLIQEGHRLHPQDFDRYEDLRYWYDCLCYEEELRQYHDYITAIEEIEGERHHEEPVAPRVHMGPYERHTMAKHSEVYPSPEELDAVQTIISSVECALKIVSDQMDTPQDNQGNTETGSDSQERVLRGVMRVGLVAKGLLLTGDKDLELVLLCSKKPTITLLNQVAEKLTEQLEVELTTYSCFVSFSILKSHRIRKAKKES
;
A
#
# COMPACT_ATOMS: atom_id res chain seq x y z
N SER A 1 -12.55 -15.25 -10.91
CA SER A 1 -13.55 -16.18 -10.34
C SER A 1 -12.91 -17.00 -9.24
N TYR A 2 -13.07 -16.60 -7.98
CA TYR A 2 -12.62 -17.40 -6.84
C TYR A 2 -13.87 -17.95 -6.15
N ASN A 3 -14.14 -19.24 -6.36
CA ASN A 3 -15.19 -19.96 -5.64
C ASN A 3 -14.61 -20.41 -4.31
N LEU A 4 -14.98 -19.74 -3.22
CA LEU A 4 -14.69 -20.19 -1.86
C LEU A 4 -15.88 -21.04 -1.38
N ALA A 5 -15.75 -22.36 -1.43
CA ALA A 5 -16.73 -23.27 -0.86
C ALA A 5 -16.43 -23.46 0.64
N VAL A 6 -17.24 -22.82 1.50
CA VAL A 6 -17.20 -23.06 2.96
C VAL A 6 -18.09 -24.27 3.25
N ALA A 7 -17.47 -25.41 3.57
CA ALA A 7 -18.17 -26.57 4.07
C ALA A 7 -18.58 -26.33 5.53
N ARG A 8 -19.88 -26.09 5.77
CA ARG A 8 -20.47 -26.12 7.12
C ARG A 8 -20.81 -27.55 7.48
N VAL A 9 -20.15 -28.09 8.50
CA VAL A 9 -20.59 -29.30 9.19
C VAL A 9 -21.66 -28.88 10.19
N GLN A 10 -22.92 -29.16 9.87
CA GLN A 10 -24.08 -28.84 10.71
C GLN A 10 -24.41 -30.05 11.59
N ASN A 11 -24.44 -29.90 12.91
CA ASN A 11 -25.01 -30.89 13.82
C ASN A 11 -26.56 -30.78 13.72
N PRO A 12 -27.29 -31.79 13.24
CA PRO A 12 -28.71 -31.65 12.89
C PRO A 12 -29.66 -31.47 14.09
N THR A 13 -29.21 -31.70 15.33
CA THR A 13 -30.14 -31.90 16.44
C THR A 13 -30.69 -30.64 17.10
N CYS A 14 -30.02 -29.49 16.97
CA CYS A 14 -30.49 -28.24 17.61
C CYS A 14 -31.41 -27.42 16.70
N ARG A 15 -31.12 -27.33 15.40
CA ARG A 15 -31.89 -26.49 14.46
C ARG A 15 -33.34 -26.98 14.28
N ASP A 16 -33.53 -28.30 14.21
CA ASP A 16 -34.86 -28.89 14.02
C ASP A 16 -35.73 -28.81 15.28
N ARG A 17 -35.12 -28.68 16.47
CA ARG A 17 -35.82 -28.49 17.74
C ARG A 17 -36.27 -27.03 17.92
N MET A 18 -35.44 -26.08 17.46
CA MET A 18 -35.74 -24.64 17.51
C MET A 18 -36.77 -24.19 16.45
N ALA A 19 -36.79 -24.82 15.27
CA ALA A 19 -37.77 -24.52 14.22
C ALA A 19 -39.23 -24.85 14.63
N ALA A 20 -39.43 -25.70 15.64
CA ALA A 20 -40.74 -26.06 16.17
C ALA A 20 -41.24 -25.14 17.30
N ALA A 21 -40.35 -24.37 17.92
CA ALA A 21 -40.68 -23.46 19.00
C ALA A 21 -40.71 -22.02 18.45
N HIS A 22 -41.87 -21.61 17.95
CA HIS A 22 -42.12 -20.21 17.60
C HIS A 22 -42.24 -19.40 18.89
N TRP A 23 -41.11 -19.04 19.48
CA TRP A 23 -41.08 -18.14 20.62
C TRP A 23 -41.56 -16.75 20.19
N ASP A 24 -42.48 -16.16 20.94
CA ASP A 24 -42.83 -14.75 20.78
C ASP A 24 -41.69 -13.91 21.37
N GLU A 25 -41.12 -12.99 20.58
CA GLU A 25 -39.89 -12.24 20.90
C GLU A 25 -39.98 -11.54 22.27
N ARG A 26 -41.13 -10.93 22.54
CA ARG A 26 -41.38 -10.23 23.81
C ARG A 26 -41.45 -11.18 25.00
N GLN A 27 -42.09 -12.33 24.83
CA GLN A 27 -42.23 -13.33 25.90
C GLN A 27 -40.89 -14.00 26.19
N ALA A 28 -40.10 -14.30 25.16
CA ALA A 28 -38.75 -14.82 25.29
C ALA A 28 -37.83 -13.85 26.05
N TYR A 29 -37.92 -12.55 25.76
CA TYR A 29 -37.14 -11.53 26.43
C TYR A 29 -37.54 -11.36 27.92
N GLU A 30 -38.84 -11.34 28.21
CA GLU A 30 -39.36 -11.26 29.59
C GLU A 30 -38.95 -12.51 30.40
N GLU A 31 -38.96 -13.69 29.78
CA GLU A 31 -38.52 -14.94 30.39
C GLU A 31 -36.99 -14.99 30.60
N LEU A 32 -36.19 -14.52 29.65
CA LEU A 32 -34.73 -14.40 29.81
C LEU A 32 -34.36 -13.47 30.98
N LEU A 33 -35.06 -12.33 31.11
CA LEU A 33 -34.88 -11.40 32.22
C LEU A 33 -35.22 -12.02 33.57
N TYR A 34 -36.28 -12.84 33.62
CA TYR A 34 -36.66 -13.57 34.82
C TYR A 34 -35.60 -14.60 35.22
N TRP A 35 -35.07 -15.35 34.27
CA TRP A 35 -33.98 -16.29 34.55
C TRP A 35 -32.68 -15.58 34.96
N ASP A 36 -32.35 -14.46 34.31
CA ASP A 36 -31.16 -13.67 34.63
C ASP A 36 -31.23 -13.06 36.04
N SER A 37 -32.39 -12.57 36.47
CA SER A 37 -32.58 -12.05 37.83
C SER A 37 -32.41 -13.15 38.89
N LEU A 38 -32.96 -14.35 38.66
CA LEU A 38 -32.78 -15.49 39.55
C LEU A 38 -31.31 -15.94 39.64
N ILE A 39 -30.59 -15.96 38.52
CA ILE A 39 -29.17 -16.32 38.49
C ILE A 39 -28.33 -15.26 39.21
N GLN A 40 -28.63 -13.97 39.01
CA GLN A 40 -27.95 -12.85 39.70
C GLN A 40 -28.19 -12.87 41.22
N GLU A 41 -29.37 -13.30 41.67
CA GLU A 41 -29.70 -13.52 43.08
C GLU A 41 -29.03 -14.79 43.67
N GLY A 42 -28.32 -15.56 42.84
CA GLY A 42 -27.52 -16.72 43.25
C GLY A 42 -28.28 -18.05 43.25
N HIS A 43 -29.49 -18.10 42.66
CA HIS A 43 -30.23 -19.35 42.51
C HIS A 43 -29.60 -20.22 41.42
N ARG A 44 -29.36 -21.50 41.74
CA ARG A 44 -29.00 -22.50 40.72
C ARG A 44 -30.26 -23.06 40.09
N LEU A 45 -30.39 -22.85 38.79
CA LEU A 45 -31.48 -23.40 37.99
C LEU A 45 -31.42 -24.93 37.98
N HIS A 46 -32.59 -25.56 37.97
CA HIS A 46 -32.70 -26.99 37.76
C HIS A 46 -32.16 -27.34 36.35
N PRO A 47 -31.53 -28.50 36.12
CA PRO A 47 -30.93 -28.83 34.82
C PRO A 47 -31.87 -28.66 33.61
N GLN A 48 -33.16 -29.00 33.76
CA GLN A 48 -34.16 -28.81 32.70
C GLN A 48 -34.52 -27.35 32.45
N ASP A 49 -34.50 -26.51 33.50
CA ASP A 49 -34.76 -25.07 33.39
C ASP A 49 -33.54 -24.35 32.81
N PHE A 50 -32.34 -24.85 33.14
CA PHE A 50 -31.09 -24.40 32.56
C PHE A 50 -31.00 -24.71 31.07
N ASP A 51 -31.36 -25.93 30.65
CA ASP A 51 -31.41 -26.30 29.23
C ASP A 51 -32.39 -25.40 28.45
N ARG A 52 -33.56 -25.10 29.04
CA ARG A 52 -34.54 -24.16 28.47
C ARG A 52 -34.00 -22.73 28.39
N TYR A 53 -33.28 -22.27 29.41
CA TYR A 53 -32.62 -20.97 29.41
C TYR A 53 -31.53 -20.87 28.33
N GLU A 54 -30.69 -21.90 28.17
CA GLU A 54 -29.66 -21.92 27.13
C GLU A 54 -30.27 -21.94 25.72
N ASP A 55 -31.31 -22.75 25.50
CA ASP A 55 -32.03 -22.79 24.23
C ASP A 55 -32.66 -21.41 23.90
N LEU A 56 -33.25 -20.75 24.89
CA LEU A 56 -33.87 -19.43 24.74
C LEU A 56 -32.84 -18.33 24.51
N ARG A 57 -31.69 -18.40 25.19
CA ARG A 57 -30.59 -17.45 25.03
C ARG A 57 -29.92 -17.59 23.66
N TYR A 58 -29.69 -18.82 23.21
CA TYR A 58 -29.17 -19.08 21.88
C TYR A 58 -30.15 -18.61 20.78
N TRP A 59 -31.46 -18.80 20.99
CA TRP A 59 -32.50 -18.26 20.09
C TRP A 59 -32.45 -16.73 20.00
N TYR A 60 -32.36 -16.05 21.15
CA TYR A 60 -32.23 -14.58 21.21
C TYR A 60 -30.95 -14.08 20.53
N ASP A 61 -29.81 -14.74 20.77
CA ASP A 61 -28.55 -14.42 20.10
C ASP A 61 -28.70 -14.55 18.57
N CYS A 62 -29.37 -15.61 18.09
CA CYS A 62 -29.63 -15.79 16.65
C CYS A 62 -30.52 -14.67 16.08
N LEU A 63 -31.56 -14.25 16.80
CA LEU A 63 -32.39 -13.11 16.40
C LEU A 63 -31.60 -11.80 16.34
N CYS A 64 -30.78 -11.52 17.36
CA CYS A 64 -29.92 -10.34 17.38
C CYS A 64 -28.96 -10.34 16.19
N TYR A 65 -28.35 -11.50 15.86
CA TYR A 65 -27.51 -11.63 14.68
C TYR A 65 -28.27 -11.40 13.37
N GLU A 66 -29.50 -11.90 13.24
CA GLU A 66 -30.33 -11.68 12.04
C GLU A 66 -30.75 -10.21 11.89
N GLU A 67 -31.07 -9.53 13.00
CA GLU A 67 -31.41 -8.10 13.02
C GLU A 67 -30.19 -7.21 12.68
N GLU A 68 -29.01 -7.50 13.24
CA GLU A 68 -27.76 -6.84 12.86
C GLU A 68 -27.43 -7.06 11.38
N LEU A 69 -27.67 -8.27 10.86
CA LEU A 69 -27.51 -8.57 9.45
C LEU A 69 -28.47 -7.73 8.61
N ARG A 70 -29.74 -7.60 9.02
CA ARG A 70 -30.75 -6.80 8.31
C ARG A 70 -30.34 -5.33 8.28
N GLN A 71 -29.89 -4.77 9.40
CA GLN A 71 -29.38 -3.40 9.47
C GLN A 71 -28.16 -3.18 8.58
N TYR A 72 -27.26 -4.17 8.48
CA TYR A 72 -26.13 -4.12 7.55
C TYR A 72 -26.60 -4.13 6.09
N HIS A 73 -27.57 -4.99 5.74
CA HIS A 73 -28.14 -5.00 4.38
C HIS A 73 -28.82 -3.67 4.05
N ASP A 74 -29.62 -3.12 4.96
CA ASP A 74 -30.26 -1.82 4.79
C ASP A 74 -29.23 -0.69 4.62
N TYR A 75 -28.12 -0.72 5.37
CA TYR A 75 -27.01 0.21 5.21
C TYR A 75 -26.31 0.09 3.84
N ILE A 76 -26.06 -1.14 3.38
CA ILE A 76 -25.47 -1.38 2.05
C ILE A 76 -26.43 -0.92 0.95
N THR A 77 -27.71 -1.26 1.04
CA THR A 77 -28.73 -0.81 0.07
C THR A 77 -28.85 0.71 0.06
N ALA A 78 -28.83 1.37 1.23
CA ALA A 78 -28.85 2.83 1.29
C ALA A 78 -27.60 3.46 0.66
N ILE A 79 -26.41 2.85 0.81
CA ILE A 79 -25.20 3.29 0.11
C ILE A 79 -25.36 3.11 -1.40
N GLU A 80 -25.80 1.94 -1.85
CA GLU A 80 -26.01 1.63 -3.27
C GLU A 80 -27.08 2.54 -3.91
N GLU A 81 -28.10 2.93 -3.16
CA GLU A 81 -29.15 3.86 -3.60
C GLU A 81 -28.62 5.30 -3.71
N ILE A 82 -27.82 5.75 -2.74
CA ILE A 82 -27.10 7.04 -2.82
C ILE A 82 -26.13 7.05 -3.99
N GLU A 83 -25.42 5.94 -4.24
CA GLU A 83 -24.52 5.80 -5.38
C GLU A 83 -25.28 5.72 -6.71
N GLY A 84 -26.44 5.05 -6.72
CA GLY A 84 -27.35 4.92 -7.85
C GLY A 84 -28.03 6.22 -8.27
N GLU A 85 -28.44 7.07 -7.33
CA GLU A 85 -28.95 8.41 -7.63
C GLU A 85 -27.87 9.30 -8.27
N ARG A 86 -26.59 9.12 -7.93
CA ARG A 86 -25.48 9.79 -8.62
C ARG A 86 -25.28 9.34 -10.07
N HIS A 87 -25.94 8.27 -10.52
CA HIS A 87 -25.82 7.73 -11.88
C HIS A 87 -26.96 8.16 -12.83
N HIS A 88 -28.03 8.81 -12.36
CA HIS A 88 -29.12 9.32 -13.22
C HIS A 88 -29.01 10.81 -13.58
N GLU A 89 -28.03 11.54 -13.06
CA GLU A 89 -27.58 12.81 -13.64
C GLU A 89 -26.37 12.54 -14.55
N GLU A 90 -26.33 13.19 -15.72
CA GLU A 90 -25.14 13.30 -16.58
C GLU A 90 -23.86 13.58 -15.76
N PRO A 91 -22.66 13.16 -16.23
CA PRO A 91 -21.46 13.05 -15.40
C PRO A 91 -20.89 14.42 -15.05
N VAL A 92 -21.50 15.09 -14.07
CA VAL A 92 -20.88 16.19 -13.37
C VAL A 92 -20.02 15.56 -12.29
N ALA A 93 -18.71 15.75 -12.44
CA ALA A 93 -17.69 15.30 -11.50
C ALA A 93 -18.16 15.44 -10.04
N PRO A 94 -17.88 14.46 -9.16
CA PRO A 94 -18.33 14.50 -7.77
C PRO A 94 -17.97 15.85 -7.18
N ARG A 95 -18.96 16.69 -6.89
CA ARG A 95 -18.75 17.87 -6.06
C ARG A 95 -18.50 17.34 -4.66
N VAL A 96 -17.25 16.97 -4.41
CA VAL A 96 -16.74 16.73 -3.07
C VAL A 96 -17.18 17.95 -2.28
N HIS A 97 -18.06 17.75 -1.31
CA HIS A 97 -18.47 18.82 -0.42
C HIS A 97 -17.30 19.08 0.51
N MET A 98 -16.34 19.82 -0.03
CA MET A 98 -15.12 20.22 0.65
C MET A 98 -15.54 21.15 1.79
N GLY A 99 -15.46 20.65 3.02
CA GLY A 99 -15.70 21.46 4.22
C GLY A 99 -14.85 22.73 4.17
N PRO A 100 -15.21 23.81 4.89
CA PRO A 100 -14.46 25.08 4.85
C PRO A 100 -12.96 24.86 5.04
N TYR A 101 -12.57 23.94 5.92
CA TYR A 101 -11.18 23.59 6.18
C TYR A 101 -10.46 22.96 4.97
N GLU A 102 -11.14 22.07 4.25
CA GLU A 102 -10.58 21.33 3.12
C GLU A 102 -10.30 22.25 1.92
N ARG A 103 -11.15 23.26 1.69
CA ARG A 103 -10.88 24.31 0.69
C ARG A 103 -9.61 25.09 0.98
N HIS A 104 -9.36 25.44 2.24
CA HIS A 104 -8.15 26.16 2.62
C HIS A 104 -6.91 25.28 2.50
N THR A 105 -7.00 24.01 2.90
CA THR A 105 -5.91 23.05 2.72
C THR A 105 -5.60 22.85 1.25
N MET A 106 -6.60 22.71 0.37
CA MET A 106 -6.37 22.57 -1.07
C MET A 106 -5.78 23.83 -1.70
N ALA A 107 -6.22 25.02 -1.28
CA ALA A 107 -5.62 26.27 -1.75
C ALA A 107 -4.14 26.37 -1.36
N LYS A 108 -3.82 26.06 -0.09
CA LYS A 108 -2.43 25.97 0.37
C LYS A 108 -1.63 24.88 -0.34
N HIS A 109 -2.23 23.70 -0.55
CA HIS A 109 -1.60 22.61 -1.29
C HIS A 109 -1.26 23.04 -2.72
N SER A 110 -2.16 23.73 -3.42
CA SER A 110 -1.88 24.25 -4.77
C SER A 110 -0.83 25.36 -4.80
N GLU A 111 -0.68 26.12 -3.71
CA GLU A 111 0.33 27.18 -3.60
C GLU A 111 1.74 26.60 -3.42
N VAL A 112 1.86 25.47 -2.69
CA VAL A 112 3.16 24.84 -2.39
C VAL A 112 3.53 23.71 -3.33
N TYR A 113 2.58 23.18 -4.11
CA TYR A 113 2.83 22.09 -5.05
C TYR A 113 3.44 22.65 -6.35
N PRO A 114 4.51 22.04 -6.89
CA PRO A 114 5.16 22.51 -8.11
C PRO A 114 4.20 22.53 -9.29
N SER A 115 4.39 23.49 -10.17
CA SER A 115 3.65 23.57 -11.43
C SER A 115 3.93 22.35 -12.33
N PRO A 116 3.01 21.99 -13.23
CA PRO A 116 3.22 20.84 -14.14
C PRO A 116 4.47 21.02 -15.02
N GLU A 117 4.80 22.25 -15.40
CA GLU A 117 6.00 22.59 -16.17
C GLU A 117 7.27 22.32 -15.36
N GLU A 118 7.30 22.65 -14.07
CA GLU A 118 8.43 22.36 -13.18
C GLU A 118 8.61 20.85 -12.98
N LEU A 119 7.51 20.11 -12.80
CA LEU A 119 7.57 18.65 -12.66
C LEU A 119 8.11 17.97 -13.93
N ASP A 120 7.69 18.45 -15.11
CA ASP A 120 8.18 17.95 -16.38
C ASP A 120 9.68 18.23 -16.57
N ALA A 121 10.13 19.44 -16.20
CA ALA A 121 11.55 19.79 -16.18
C ALA A 121 12.35 18.86 -15.25
N VAL A 122 11.83 18.58 -14.04
CA VAL A 122 12.47 17.65 -13.10
C VAL A 122 12.56 16.23 -13.67
N GLN A 123 11.49 15.72 -14.26
CA GLN A 123 11.48 14.38 -14.88
C GLN A 123 12.46 14.30 -16.06
N THR A 124 12.53 15.36 -16.87
CA THR A 124 13.46 15.47 -17.99
C THR A 124 14.90 15.43 -17.51
N ILE A 125 15.26 16.27 -16.52
CA ILE A 125 16.61 16.30 -15.94
C ILE A 125 17.00 14.93 -15.37
N ILE A 126 16.13 14.29 -14.59
CA ILE A 126 16.41 12.97 -14.02
C ILE A 126 16.61 11.93 -15.12
N SER A 127 15.74 11.94 -16.14
CA SER A 127 15.82 10.98 -17.25
C SER A 127 17.11 11.17 -18.06
N SER A 128 17.54 12.41 -18.30
CA SER A 128 18.83 12.70 -18.93
C SER A 128 20.00 12.20 -18.08
N VAL A 129 20.00 12.47 -16.77
CA VAL A 129 21.07 11.98 -15.89
C VAL A 129 21.09 10.45 -15.82
N GLU A 130 19.93 9.79 -15.77
CA GLU A 130 19.82 8.33 -15.80
C GLU A 130 20.33 7.73 -17.13
N CYS A 131 20.00 8.37 -18.25
CA CYS A 131 20.49 7.98 -19.58
C CYS A 131 22.02 8.15 -19.68
N ALA A 132 22.54 9.30 -19.27
CA ALA A 132 23.97 9.59 -19.28
C ALA A 132 24.74 8.61 -18.38
N LEU A 133 24.25 8.32 -17.16
CA LEU A 133 24.86 7.32 -16.28
C LEU A 133 24.81 5.91 -16.86
N LYS A 134 23.77 5.56 -17.62
CA LYS A 134 23.71 4.30 -18.35
C LYS A 134 24.80 4.23 -19.43
N ILE A 135 24.99 5.30 -20.21
CA ILE A 135 26.06 5.37 -21.23
C ILE A 135 27.44 5.25 -20.57
N VAL A 136 27.67 5.95 -19.45
CA VAL A 136 28.93 5.85 -18.68
C VAL A 136 29.14 4.42 -18.15
N SER A 137 28.08 3.76 -17.66
CA SER A 137 28.14 2.34 -17.29
C SER A 137 28.57 1.48 -18.46
N ASP A 138 27.91 1.61 -19.61
CA ASP A 138 28.19 0.79 -20.80
C ASP A 138 29.63 0.97 -21.28
N GLN A 139 30.18 2.20 -21.24
CA GLN A 139 31.58 2.48 -21.58
C GLN A 139 32.56 1.82 -20.60
N MET A 140 32.27 1.87 -19.31
CA MET A 140 33.13 1.30 -18.26
C MET A 140 33.10 -0.23 -18.20
N ASP A 141 32.05 -0.86 -18.73
CA ASP A 141 31.95 -2.31 -18.80
C ASP A 141 32.57 -2.92 -20.06
N THR A 142 33.06 -2.09 -21.00
CA THR A 142 33.81 -2.61 -22.15
C THR A 142 35.16 -3.17 -21.67
N PRO A 143 35.49 -4.45 -22.00
CA PRO A 143 36.78 -5.00 -21.66
C PRO A 143 37.85 -4.27 -22.48
N GLN A 144 38.75 -3.54 -21.82
CA GLN A 144 40.02 -3.24 -22.46
C GLN A 144 40.70 -4.58 -22.75
N ASP A 145 41.01 -4.83 -24.02
CA ASP A 145 41.74 -5.98 -24.53
C ASP A 145 42.92 -6.34 -23.62
N ASN A 146 42.77 -7.41 -22.86
CA ASN A 146 43.88 -8.21 -22.39
C ASN A 146 43.65 -9.63 -22.89
N GLN A 147 44.46 -10.00 -23.88
CA GLN A 147 44.61 -11.34 -24.44
C GLN A 147 44.50 -12.45 -23.39
N GLY A 148 43.63 -13.43 -23.66
CA GLY A 148 43.85 -14.80 -23.19
C GLY A 148 42.61 -15.56 -22.73
N ASN A 149 42.15 -16.44 -23.62
CA ASN A 149 41.48 -17.74 -23.36
C ASN A 149 39.94 -17.81 -23.17
N THR A 150 39.31 -18.24 -24.28
CA THR A 150 38.37 -19.38 -24.40
C THR A 150 36.95 -19.27 -23.83
N GLU A 151 36.02 -19.08 -24.76
CA GLU A 151 34.74 -19.78 -24.94
C GLU A 151 34.08 -20.40 -23.69
N THR A 152 32.95 -19.82 -23.24
CA THR A 152 31.65 -20.50 -23.02
C THR A 152 30.71 -19.59 -22.20
N GLY A 153 29.45 -19.51 -22.62
CA GLY A 153 28.32 -19.37 -21.68
C GLY A 153 28.00 -17.95 -21.19
N SER A 154 26.74 -17.59 -21.38
CA SER A 154 26.06 -16.44 -20.80
C SER A 154 26.27 -16.27 -19.28
N ASP A 155 26.22 -15.01 -18.87
CA ASP A 155 25.94 -14.51 -17.52
C ASP A 155 27.15 -14.38 -16.58
N SER A 156 27.26 -13.22 -15.92
CA SER A 156 28.21 -12.88 -14.83
C SER A 156 29.53 -12.16 -15.14
N GLN A 157 29.63 -11.27 -16.15
CA GLN A 157 30.55 -10.14 -15.97
C GLN A 157 29.90 -9.17 -14.97
N GLU A 158 30.44 -9.12 -13.76
CA GLU A 158 29.93 -8.24 -12.70
C GLU A 158 30.13 -6.78 -13.11
N ARG A 159 29.07 -6.21 -13.70
CA ARG A 159 28.96 -4.80 -14.11
C ARG A 159 29.49 -3.86 -13.03
N VAL A 160 30.38 -2.93 -13.35
CA VAL A 160 30.97 -2.07 -12.30
C VAL A 160 29.89 -1.19 -11.67
N LEU A 161 29.05 -0.57 -12.50
CA LEU A 161 27.86 0.17 -12.09
C LEU A 161 26.63 -0.72 -12.30
N ARG A 162 25.84 -0.94 -11.24
CA ARG A 162 24.67 -1.83 -11.27
C ARG A 162 23.38 -1.11 -11.65
N GLY A 163 23.26 0.17 -11.31
CA GLY A 163 22.07 0.96 -11.60
C GLY A 163 22.02 2.28 -10.85
N VAL A 164 20.99 3.05 -11.15
CA VAL A 164 20.70 4.35 -10.53
C VAL A 164 19.34 4.25 -9.86
N MET A 165 19.21 4.80 -8.66
CA MET A 165 17.96 4.85 -7.92
C MET A 165 17.61 6.28 -7.56
N ARG A 166 16.37 6.67 -7.83
CA ARG A 166 15.80 7.92 -7.33
C ARG A 166 15.59 7.81 -5.82
N VAL A 167 16.01 8.82 -5.05
CA VAL A 167 15.79 8.89 -3.60
C VAL A 167 15.29 10.28 -3.20
N GLY A 168 15.20 10.57 -1.90
CA GLY A 168 14.81 11.88 -1.40
C GLY A 168 13.34 12.24 -1.69
N LEU A 169 13.10 13.52 -1.96
CA LEU A 169 11.75 14.08 -2.21
C LEU A 169 11.17 13.59 -3.53
N VAL A 170 12.01 13.42 -4.54
CA VAL A 170 11.66 12.92 -5.88
C VAL A 170 11.00 11.55 -5.79
N ALA A 171 11.61 10.61 -5.06
CA ALA A 171 11.09 9.26 -4.93
C ALA A 171 9.80 9.18 -4.12
N LYS A 172 9.55 10.16 -3.24
CA LYS A 172 8.36 10.21 -2.38
C LYS A 172 7.22 11.02 -2.98
N GLY A 173 7.44 11.71 -4.10
CA GLY A 173 6.46 12.64 -4.66
C GLY A 173 6.17 13.83 -3.74
N LEU A 174 7.18 14.28 -2.98
CA LEU A 174 7.06 15.35 -1.99
C LEU A 174 7.83 16.62 -2.39
N LEU A 175 8.03 16.82 -3.69
CA LEU A 175 8.63 18.06 -4.20
C LEU A 175 7.68 19.23 -3.96
N LEU A 176 8.24 20.36 -3.55
CA LEU A 176 7.56 21.64 -3.38
C LEU A 176 8.07 22.68 -4.38
N THR A 177 7.27 23.71 -4.62
CA THR A 177 7.63 24.81 -5.52
C THR A 177 8.93 25.46 -5.07
N GLY A 178 9.90 25.53 -5.98
CA GLY A 178 11.22 26.10 -5.70
C GLY A 178 12.27 25.10 -5.18
N ASP A 179 11.93 23.82 -4.99
CA ASP A 179 12.91 22.77 -4.71
C ASP A 179 13.86 22.61 -5.90
N LYS A 180 15.17 22.72 -5.63
CA LYS A 180 16.24 22.61 -6.65
C LYS A 180 17.14 21.39 -6.46
N ASP A 181 16.96 20.70 -5.34
CA ASP A 181 17.82 19.59 -4.93
C ASP A 181 17.16 18.26 -5.31
N LEU A 182 17.79 17.55 -6.25
CA LEU A 182 17.37 16.22 -6.69
C LEU A 182 18.43 15.21 -6.28
N GLU A 183 18.00 14.11 -5.66
CA GLU A 183 18.90 13.09 -5.14
C GLU A 183 18.76 11.76 -5.91
N LEU A 184 19.89 11.28 -6.42
CA LEU A 184 20.02 9.97 -7.05
C LEU A 184 21.13 9.18 -6.35
N VAL A 185 20.96 7.86 -6.25
CA VAL A 185 21.96 6.92 -5.72
C VAL A 185 22.48 6.04 -6.85
N LEU A 186 23.78 6.11 -7.09
CA LEU A 186 24.49 5.20 -7.99
C LEU A 186 24.90 3.94 -7.23
N LEU A 187 24.46 2.77 -7.73
CA LEU A 187 24.81 1.47 -7.18
C LEU A 187 26.05 0.93 -7.90
N CYS A 188 27.06 0.53 -7.13
CA CYS A 188 28.27 -0.12 -7.65
C CYS A 188 28.37 -1.55 -7.13
N SER A 189 28.96 -2.46 -7.91
CA SER A 189 29.20 -3.85 -7.48
C SER A 189 30.24 -3.95 -6.36
N LYS A 190 31.27 -3.10 -6.42
CA LYS A 190 32.32 -2.99 -5.41
C LYS A 190 32.21 -1.64 -4.72
N LYS A 191 32.80 -1.55 -3.51
CA LYS A 191 32.87 -0.29 -2.76
C LYS A 191 33.47 0.80 -3.66
N PRO A 192 32.77 1.93 -3.87
CA PRO A 192 33.28 2.98 -4.75
C PRO A 192 34.57 3.56 -4.19
N THR A 193 35.57 3.71 -5.06
CA THR A 193 36.83 4.41 -4.77
C THR A 193 36.74 5.85 -5.29
N ILE A 194 37.56 6.75 -4.75
CA ILE A 194 37.63 8.15 -5.21
C ILE A 194 37.97 8.21 -6.71
N THR A 195 38.86 7.32 -7.18
CA THR A 195 39.23 7.22 -8.59
C THR A 195 38.07 6.88 -9.51
N LEU A 196 37.23 5.91 -9.10
CA LEU A 196 36.04 5.53 -9.87
C LEU A 196 35.04 6.68 -9.95
N LEU A 197 34.85 7.42 -8.86
CA LEU A 197 33.92 8.55 -8.82
C LEU A 197 34.39 9.72 -9.67
N ASN A 198 35.70 10.02 -9.66
CA ASN A 198 36.25 11.04 -10.53
C ASN A 198 36.08 10.65 -12.01
N GLN A 199 36.34 9.39 -12.35
CA GLN A 199 36.13 8.89 -13.71
C GLN A 199 34.67 8.97 -14.15
N VAL A 200 33.73 8.58 -13.28
CA VAL A 200 32.28 8.71 -13.55
C VAL A 200 31.89 10.18 -13.67
N ALA A 201 32.43 11.07 -12.83
CA ALA A 201 32.12 12.49 -12.88
C ALA A 201 32.60 13.13 -14.19
N GLU A 202 33.84 12.87 -14.61
CA GLU A 202 34.39 13.37 -15.89
C GLU A 202 33.55 12.88 -17.07
N LYS A 203 33.28 11.57 -17.13
CA LYS A 203 32.49 10.97 -18.21
C LYS A 203 31.05 11.46 -18.20
N LEU A 204 30.45 11.68 -17.03
CA LEU A 204 29.10 12.19 -16.92
C LEU A 204 29.01 13.65 -17.38
N THR A 205 29.98 14.49 -17.01
CA THR A 205 30.02 15.89 -17.47
C THR A 205 30.12 15.95 -19.00
N GLU A 206 30.93 15.11 -19.62
CA GLU A 206 31.01 14.98 -21.09
C GLU A 206 29.66 14.60 -21.72
N GLN A 207 28.91 13.68 -21.12
CA GLN A 207 27.59 13.26 -21.64
C GLN A 207 26.52 14.35 -21.44
N LEU A 208 26.51 15.02 -20.29
CA LEU A 208 25.50 16.02 -19.95
C LEU A 208 25.69 17.33 -20.72
N GLU A 209 26.92 17.73 -21.05
CA GLU A 209 27.18 18.90 -21.90
C GLU A 209 26.56 18.76 -23.30
N VAL A 210 26.43 17.52 -23.79
CA VAL A 210 25.81 17.22 -25.08
C VAL A 210 24.28 17.23 -24.99
N GLU A 211 23.71 16.84 -23.85
CA GLU A 211 22.28 16.55 -23.69
C GLU A 211 21.46 17.70 -23.05
N LEU A 212 22.08 18.56 -22.22
CA LEU A 212 21.39 19.59 -21.42
C LEU A 212 21.71 21.04 -21.82
N THR A 213 21.51 21.38 -23.09
CA THR A 213 21.66 22.77 -23.56
C THR A 213 20.56 23.73 -23.06
N THR A 214 19.45 23.20 -22.53
CA THR A 214 18.27 23.99 -22.14
C THR A 214 18.09 24.15 -20.62
N TYR A 215 18.68 23.28 -19.80
CA TYR A 215 18.52 23.29 -18.35
C TYR A 215 19.88 23.28 -17.64
N SER A 216 20.15 24.32 -16.84
CA SER A 216 21.34 24.36 -15.99
C SER A 216 21.12 23.44 -14.78
N CYS A 217 21.81 22.29 -14.74
CA CYS A 217 21.88 21.46 -13.55
C CYS A 217 23.34 21.26 -13.12
N PHE A 218 23.57 21.28 -11.81
CA PHE A 218 24.88 20.95 -11.23
C PHE A 218 24.79 19.58 -10.57
N VAL A 219 25.63 18.65 -10.99
CA VAL A 219 25.68 17.30 -10.42
C VAL A 219 26.83 17.22 -9.43
N SER A 220 26.53 16.88 -8.18
CA SER A 220 27.53 16.64 -7.15
C SER A 220 27.52 15.17 -6.71
N PHE A 221 28.70 14.60 -6.51
CA PHE A 221 28.85 13.21 -6.07
C PHE A 221 29.31 13.17 -4.61
N SER A 222 28.58 12.43 -3.79
CA SER A 222 28.93 12.17 -2.39
C SER A 222 29.02 10.67 -2.13
N ILE A 223 30.09 10.22 -1.47
CA ILE A 223 30.20 8.81 -1.04
C ILE A 223 29.34 8.62 0.20
N LEU A 224 28.16 8.02 0.05
CA LEU A 224 27.43 7.53 1.21
C LEU A 224 28.25 6.40 1.87
N LYS A 225 28.61 6.56 3.15
CA LYS A 225 29.23 5.49 3.94
C LYS A 225 28.25 4.32 3.96
N SER A 226 28.59 3.22 3.27
CA SER A 226 27.77 2.01 3.30
C SER A 226 27.68 1.47 4.73
N HIS A 227 26.52 1.58 5.36
CA HIS A 227 26.16 0.69 6.46
C HIS A 227 25.98 -0.71 5.85
N ARG A 228 26.93 -1.60 6.12
CA ARG A 228 26.92 -2.99 5.67
C ARG A 228 25.67 -3.67 6.23
N ILE A 229 24.60 -3.77 5.42
CA ILE A 229 23.46 -4.62 5.75
C ILE A 229 23.98 -6.06 5.69
N ARG A 230 24.29 -6.63 6.85
CA ARG A 230 24.61 -8.07 6.95
C ARG A 230 23.34 -8.81 6.59
N LYS A 231 23.27 -9.41 5.39
CA LYS A 231 22.30 -10.47 5.13
C LYS A 231 22.54 -11.55 6.18
N ALA A 232 21.59 -11.73 7.09
CA ALA A 232 21.58 -12.88 7.99
C ALA A 232 21.44 -14.12 7.11
N LYS A 233 22.53 -14.88 7.00
CA LYS A 233 22.53 -16.21 6.40
C LYS A 233 21.68 -17.07 7.34
N LYS A 234 20.48 -17.44 6.90
CA LYS A 234 19.64 -18.42 7.60
C LYS A 234 20.30 -19.78 7.35
N GLU A 235 21.07 -20.22 8.33
CA GLU A 235 21.59 -21.59 8.40
C GLU A 235 20.53 -22.43 9.12
N SER A 236 20.10 -23.49 8.43
CA SER A 236 19.28 -24.65 8.85
C SER A 236 17.95 -24.81 8.11
#